data_AF-A0A9N8VZC9-F1
#
_entry.id   AF-A0A9N8VZC9-F1
#
_cell.length_a   1.000
_cell.length_b   1.000
_cell.length_c   1.000
_cell.angle_alpha   90.00
_cell.angle_beta   90.00
_cell.angle_gamma   90.00
#
_symmetry.space_group_name_H-M   'P 1'
#
loop_
_entity.id
_entity.type
_entity.pdbx_description
1 polymer ?
#
loop_
_entity_poly.entity_id
_entity_poly.type
_entity_poly.pdbx_seq_one_letter_code
_entity_poly.pdbx_strand_id
1 'polypeptide(L)'
;MTNWSPQEDANLIRLHKRYGSSWVTIARHINTKSARECADRWRNALRPGINSSPFTATERLMIISLHDIHGPRWSRIASQLPGRTARKVKNFWYSMRRAEAQNIRQQMAITRLLN
;
A
#
# COMPACT_ATOMS: atom_id res chain seq x y z
N MET A 1 -11.51 0.14 -6.11
CA MET A 1 -10.43 -0.84 -5.87
C MET A 1 -10.48 -1.82 -7.02
N THR A 2 -9.38 -2.02 -7.75
CA THR A 2 -9.31 -3.07 -8.79
C THR A 2 -9.31 -4.41 -8.09
N ASN A 3 -10.41 -5.17 -8.21
CA ASN A 3 -10.52 -6.47 -7.58
C ASN A 3 -9.61 -7.46 -8.33
N TRP A 4 -8.64 -8.04 -7.64
CA TRP A 4 -7.73 -9.06 -8.17
C TRP A 4 -8.07 -10.37 -7.48
N SER A 5 -8.45 -11.39 -8.25
CA SER A 5 -8.67 -12.72 -7.71
C SER A 5 -7.34 -13.47 -7.49
N PRO A 6 -7.31 -14.51 -6.65
CA PRO A 6 -6.14 -15.39 -6.53
C PRO A 6 -5.71 -16.01 -7.87
N GLN A 7 -6.68 -16.33 -8.75
CA GLN A 7 -6.41 -16.85 -10.09
C GLN A 7 -5.76 -15.80 -10.99
N GLU A 8 -6.21 -14.55 -10.94
CA GLU A 8 -5.60 -13.44 -11.68
C GLU A 8 -4.17 -13.17 -11.17
N ASP A 9 -3.94 -13.22 -9.86
CA ASP A 9 -2.60 -13.08 -9.27
C ASP A 9 -1.67 -14.22 -9.73
N ALA A 10 -2.13 -15.46 -9.67
CA ALA A 10 -1.37 -16.62 -10.13
C ALA A 10 -1.03 -16.51 -11.62
N ASN A 11 -1.98 -16.05 -12.45
CA ASN A 11 -1.76 -15.84 -13.87
C ASN A 11 -0.74 -14.71 -14.10
N LEU A 12 -0.84 -13.59 -13.38
CA LEU A 12 0.10 -12.48 -13.46
C LEU A 12 1.52 -12.91 -13.06
N ILE A 13 1.68 -13.70 -11.99
CA ILE A 13 2.97 -14.25 -11.57
C ILE A 13 3.57 -15.13 -12.67
N ARG A 14 2.77 -16.06 -13.22
CA ARG A 14 3.19 -16.96 -14.29
C ARG A 14 3.61 -16.19 -15.55
N LEU A 15 2.80 -15.22 -15.97
CA LEU A 15 3.07 -14.41 -17.16
C LEU A 15 4.28 -13.50 -16.97
N HIS A 16 4.49 -12.93 -15.79
CA HIS A 16 5.69 -12.17 -15.47
C HIS A 16 6.94 -13.06 -15.49
N LYS A 17 6.86 -14.30 -15.00
CA LYS A 17 7.97 -15.27 -15.11
C LYS A 17 8.34 -15.55 -16.58
N ARG A 18 7.36 -15.55 -17.49
CA ARG A 18 7.57 -15.83 -18.93
C ARG A 18 8.01 -14.60 -19.73
N TYR A 19 7.44 -13.44 -19.47
CA TYR A 19 7.60 -12.24 -20.32
C TYR A 19 8.30 -11.06 -19.62
N GLY A 20 8.74 -11.24 -18.38
CA GLY A 20 9.31 -10.17 -17.55
C GLY A 20 8.32 -9.02 -17.33
N SER A 21 8.82 -7.79 -17.34
CA SER A 21 8.00 -6.57 -17.19
C SER A 21 7.32 -6.09 -18.48
N SER A 22 7.05 -7.01 -19.43
CA SER A 22 6.33 -6.70 -20.68
C SER A 22 4.82 -6.54 -20.42
N TRP A 23 4.44 -5.49 -19.69
CA TRP A 23 3.09 -5.32 -19.15
C TRP A 23 1.99 -5.27 -20.20
N VAL A 24 2.26 -4.74 -21.39
CA VAL A 24 1.31 -4.72 -22.52
C VAL A 24 1.00 -6.15 -22.99
N THR A 25 2.03 -6.97 -23.17
CA THR A 25 1.88 -8.38 -23.53
C THR A 25 1.15 -9.16 -22.44
N ILE A 26 1.51 -8.94 -21.17
CA ILE A 26 0.87 -9.59 -20.03
C ILE A 26 -0.62 -9.24 -19.96
N ALA A 27 -0.97 -7.95 -20.11
CA ALA A 27 -2.35 -7.49 -20.11
C ALA A 27 -3.18 -8.14 -21.22
N ARG A 28 -2.61 -8.30 -22.43
CA ARG A 28 -3.26 -9.03 -23.54
C ARG A 28 -3.50 -10.53 -23.25
N HIS A 29 -2.75 -11.13 -22.34
CA HIS A 29 -2.99 -12.53 -21.93
C HIS A 29 -4.00 -12.61 -20.77
N ILE A 30 -4.06 -11.60 -19.90
CA ILE A 30 -5.02 -11.54 -18.79
C ILE A 30 -6.41 -11.13 -19.28
N ASN A 31 -6.49 -10.27 -20.30
CA ASN A 31 -7.71 -9.73 -20.93
C ASN A 31 -8.64 -8.89 -20.03
N THR A 32 -8.63 -9.11 -18.71
CA THR A 32 -9.49 -8.39 -17.74
C THR A 32 -8.81 -7.20 -17.07
N LYS A 33 -7.50 -7.00 -17.30
CA LYS A 33 -6.68 -6.00 -16.62
C LYS A 33 -5.80 -5.26 -17.62
N SER A 34 -5.66 -3.95 -17.45
CA SER A 34 -4.76 -3.11 -18.23
C SER A 34 -3.28 -3.35 -17.85
N ALA A 35 -2.37 -2.94 -18.73
CA ALA A 35 -0.93 -2.99 -18.47
C ALA A 35 -0.54 -2.22 -17.20
N ARG A 36 -1.18 -1.06 -16.96
CA ARG A 36 -0.98 -0.25 -15.76
C ARG A 36 -1.39 -1.00 -14.49
N GLU A 37 -2.54 -1.66 -14.50
CA GLU A 37 -3.01 -2.44 -13.36
C GLU A 37 -2.10 -3.63 -13.08
N CYS A 38 -1.64 -4.34 -14.12
CA CYS A 38 -0.69 -5.44 -13.98
C CYS A 38 0.61 -4.98 -13.32
N ALA A 39 1.19 -3.89 -13.83
CA ALA A 39 2.42 -3.31 -13.29
C ALA A 39 2.24 -2.80 -11.84
N ASP A 40 1.08 -2.21 -11.53
CA ASP A 40 0.77 -1.75 -10.17
C ASP A 40 0.58 -2.91 -9.19
N ARG A 41 -0.14 -3.97 -9.60
CA ARG A 41 -0.35 -5.17 -8.80
C ARG A 41 0.97 -5.86 -8.50
N TRP A 42 1.82 -6.04 -9.51
CA TRP A 42 3.14 -6.64 -9.34
C TRP A 42 3.99 -5.85 -8.33
N ARG A 43 4.18 -4.54 -8.56
CA ARG A 43 5.05 -3.70 -7.72
C ARG A 43 4.58 -3.53 -6.29
N ASN A 44 3.26 -3.61 -6.04
CA ASN A 44 2.71 -3.30 -4.72
C ASN A 44 2.25 -4.53 -3.92
N ALA A 45 2.07 -5.69 -4.55
CA ALA A 45 1.53 -6.87 -3.89
C ALA A 45 2.27 -8.19 -4.20
N LEU A 46 2.68 -8.44 -5.45
CA LEU A 46 3.13 -9.78 -5.86
C LEU A 46 4.64 -9.95 -6.03
N ARG A 47 5.40 -8.86 -6.21
CA ARG A 47 6.85 -8.94 -6.34
C ARG A 47 7.44 -9.65 -5.11
N PRO A 48 8.38 -10.59 -5.31
CA PRO A 48 9.11 -11.21 -4.21
C PRO A 48 9.70 -10.17 -3.23
N GLY A 49 9.68 -10.51 -1.94
CA GLY A 49 10.15 -9.64 -0.88
C GLY A 49 9.15 -8.58 -0.39
N ILE A 50 7.93 -8.51 -0.94
CA ILE A 50 6.88 -7.65 -0.37
C ILE A 50 6.30 -8.29 0.89
N ASN A 51 6.34 -7.56 2.01
CA ASN A 51 5.74 -7.99 3.27
C ASN A 51 4.29 -7.49 3.39
N SER A 52 3.32 -8.41 3.38
CA SER A 52 1.87 -8.16 3.51
C SER A 52 1.34 -8.11 4.95
N SER A 53 2.15 -8.41 5.97
CA SER A 53 1.71 -8.35 7.36
C SER A 53 1.36 -6.92 7.81
N PRO A 54 0.62 -6.73 8.91
CA PRO A 54 0.49 -5.41 9.53
C PRO A 54 1.85 -4.78 9.88
N PHE A 55 1.91 -3.45 9.90
CA PHE A 55 3.11 -2.76 10.38
C PHE A 55 3.33 -3.04 11.87
N THR A 56 4.55 -3.35 12.27
CA THR A 56 4.92 -3.50 13.69
C THR A 56 4.93 -2.15 14.40
N ALA A 57 4.96 -2.14 15.75
CA ALA A 57 5.05 -0.89 16.51
C ALA A 57 6.27 -0.05 16.09
N THR A 58 7.43 -0.69 15.95
CA THR A 58 8.67 -0.04 15.51
C THR A 58 8.54 0.55 14.12
N GLU A 59 7.97 -0.19 13.16
CA GLU A 59 7.75 0.33 11.81
C GLU A 59 6.80 1.54 11.81
N ARG A 60 5.73 1.49 12.63
CA ARG A 60 4.78 2.61 12.75
C ARG A 60 5.47 3.87 13.29
N LEU A 61 6.27 3.74 14.35
CA LEU A 61 7.04 4.85 14.91
C LEU A 61 8.02 5.42 13.88
N MET A 62 8.74 4.55 13.17
CA MET A 62 9.67 4.96 12.12
C MET A 62 8.97 5.70 10.98
N ILE A 63 7.78 5.27 10.56
CA ILE A 63 6.99 5.99 9.55
C ILE A 63 6.65 7.40 10.01
N ILE A 64 6.25 7.55 11.28
CA ILE A 64 5.91 8.86 11.85
C ILE A 64 7.14 9.77 11.86
N SER A 65 8.23 9.32 12.47
CA SER A 65 9.46 10.12 12.56
C SER A 65 10.03 10.48 11.19
N LEU A 66 10.03 9.55 10.23
CA LEU A 66 10.51 9.85 8.88
C LEU A 66 9.58 10.79 8.11
N HIS A 67 8.27 10.76 8.36
CA HIS A 67 7.34 11.73 7.80
C HIS A 67 7.58 13.13 8.37
N ASP A 68 7.88 13.26 9.65
CA ASP A 68 8.19 14.57 10.25
C ASP A 68 9.44 15.20 9.61
N ILE A 69 10.42 14.38 9.22
CA ILE A 69 11.67 14.84 8.59
C ILE A 69 11.50 15.08 7.08
N HIS A 70 10.76 14.22 6.38
CA HIS A 70 10.74 14.18 4.91
C HIS A 70 9.42 14.59 4.26
N GLY A 71 8.36 14.76 5.05
CA GLY A 71 6.99 14.94 4.57
C GLY A 71 6.50 13.73 3.76
N PRO A 72 5.58 13.91 2.79
CA PRO A 72 4.89 12.83 2.06
C PRO A 72 5.76 12.17 0.98
N ARG A 73 7.07 12.04 1.19
CA ARG A 73 8.01 11.37 0.28
C ARG A 73 7.99 9.86 0.51
N TRP A 74 6.85 9.24 0.21
CA TRP A 74 6.56 7.83 0.56
C TRP A 74 7.60 6.83 0.07
N SER A 75 8.18 7.03 -1.13
CA SER A 75 9.24 6.16 -1.65
C SER A 75 10.50 6.22 -0.80
N ARG A 76 10.86 7.40 -0.27
CA ARG A 76 12.00 7.60 0.63
C ARG A 76 11.75 7.01 2.01
N ILE A 77 10.53 7.10 2.52
CA ILE A 77 10.17 6.46 3.79
C ILE A 77 10.19 4.94 3.63
N ALA A 78 9.57 4.42 2.57
CA ALA A 78 9.52 2.97 2.31
C ALA A 78 10.90 2.35 2.09
N SER A 79 11.89 3.10 1.59
CA SER A 79 13.26 2.57 1.43
C SER A 79 13.94 2.26 2.78
N GLN A 80 13.43 2.80 3.89
CA GLN A 80 13.91 2.50 5.25
C GLN A 80 13.16 1.32 5.90
N LEU A 81 12.18 0.74 5.21
CA LEU A 81 11.28 -0.28 5.74
C LEU A 81 11.32 -1.52 4.84
N PRO A 82 12.20 -2.50 5.15
CA PRO A 82 12.40 -3.69 4.31
C PRO A 82 11.08 -4.39 3.96
N GLY A 83 10.88 -4.62 2.66
CA GLY A 83 9.68 -5.27 2.13
C GLY A 83 8.39 -4.45 2.17
N ARG A 84 8.40 -3.22 2.70
CA ARG A 84 7.25 -2.31 2.66
C ARG A 84 7.28 -1.48 1.39
N THR A 85 6.09 -1.19 0.86
CA THR A 85 5.95 -0.39 -0.36
C THR A 85 5.51 1.02 -0.02
N ALA A 86 5.89 1.99 -0.85
CA ALA A 86 5.44 3.38 -0.72
C ALA A 86 3.91 3.49 -0.62
N ARG A 87 3.19 2.62 -1.35
CA ARG A 87 1.73 2.54 -1.27
C ARG A 87 1.24 2.09 0.11
N LYS A 88 1.88 1.10 0.74
CA LYS A 88 1.54 0.66 2.09
C LYS A 88 1.79 1.74 3.13
N VAL A 89 2.94 2.40 3.06
CA VAL A 89 3.29 3.51 3.98
C VAL A 89 2.28 4.65 3.86
N LYS A 90 2.00 5.11 2.63
CA LYS A 90 0.99 6.14 2.36
C LYS A 90 -0.38 5.77 2.91
N ASN A 91 -0.82 4.52 2.68
CA ASN A 91 -2.12 4.06 3.15
C ASN A 91 -2.19 4.02 4.68
N PHE A 92 -1.13 3.55 5.34
CA PHE A 92 -1.03 3.57 6.79
C PHE A 92 -1.14 4.99 7.34
N TRP A 93 -0.34 5.93 6.81
CA TRP A 93 -0.36 7.33 7.25
C TRP A 93 -1.76 7.94 7.19
N TYR A 94 -2.42 7.86 6.04
CA TYR A 94 -3.76 8.42 5.90
C TYR A 94 -4.82 7.68 6.74
N SER A 95 -4.67 6.37 6.95
CA SER A 95 -5.56 5.63 7.84
C SER A 95 -5.41 6.10 9.28
N MET A 96 -4.18 6.26 9.76
CA MET A 96 -3.86 6.77 11.08
C MET A 96 -4.43 8.18 11.28
N ARG A 97 -4.19 9.11 10.34
CA ARG A 97 -4.71 10.48 10.39
C ARG A 97 -6.25 10.56 10.40
N ARG A 98 -6.93 9.67 9.67
CA ARG A 98 -8.39 9.57 9.71
C ARG A 98 -8.89 9.10 11.08
N ALA A 99 -8.24 8.09 11.65
CA ALA A 99 -8.60 7.58 12.97
C ALA A 99 -8.40 8.65 14.06
N GLU A 100 -7.27 9.38 14.01
CA GLU A 100 -6.99 10.51 14.90
C GLU A 100 -8.06 11.61 14.80
N ALA A 101 -8.41 12.03 13.59
CA ALA A 101 -9.45 13.04 13.38
C ALA A 101 -10.82 12.57 13.90
N GLN A 102 -11.14 11.28 13.77
CA GLN A 102 -12.38 10.71 14.30
C GLN A 102 -12.39 10.70 15.83
N ASN A 103 -11.27 10.33 16.46
CA ASN A 103 -11.13 10.34 17.92
C ASN A 103 -11.29 11.77 18.47
N ILE A 104 -10.69 12.76 17.83
CA ILE A 104 -10.84 14.17 18.22
C ILE A 104 -12.31 14.62 18.14
N ARG A 105 -13.01 14.27 17.06
CA ARG A 105 -14.44 14.59 16.90
C ARG A 105 -15.30 13.94 17.98
N GLN A 106 -15.03 12.69 18.32
CA GLN A 106 -15.74 11.97 19.39
C GLN A 106 -15.48 12.61 20.76
N GLN A 107 -14.22 12.94 21.07
CA GLN A 107 -13.87 13.62 22.30
C GLN A 107 -14.57 14.98 22.43
N MET A 108 -14.57 15.78 21.35
CA MET A 108 -15.27 17.07 21.32
C MET A 108 -16.79 16.92 21.49
N ALA A 109 -17.40 15.88 20.90
CA ALA A 109 -18.82 15.60 21.08
C ALA A 109 -19.14 15.22 22.54
N ILE A 110 -18.32 14.37 23.16
CA ILE A 110 -18.46 14.00 24.57
C ILE A 110 -18.33 15.23 25.47
N THR A 111 -17.29 16.05 25.28
CA THR A 111 -17.10 17.28 26.08
C THR A 111 -18.26 18.26 25.96
N ARG A 112 -18.94 18.33 24.80
CA ARG A 112 -20.14 19.17 24.60
C ARG A 112 -21.41 18.62 25.28
N LEU A 113 -21.46 17.32 25.56
CA LEU A 113 -22.60 16.70 26.24
C LEU A 113 -22.46 16.75 27.77
N LEU A 114 -21.25 16.98 28.27
CA LEU A 114 -20.92 17.02 29.70
C LEU A 114 -20.88 18.44 30.28
N ASN A 115 -21.06 19.46 29.44
CA ASN A 115 -21.18 20.88 29.80
C ASN A 115 -22.54 21.40 29.36
#